data_AF-A0A6I7MYH7-F1
#
_entry.id   AF-A0A6I7MYH7-F1
#
_cell.length_a   1.000
_cell.length_b   1.000
_cell.length_c   1.000
_cell.angle_alpha   90.00
_cell.angle_beta   90.00
_cell.angle_gamma   90.00
#
_symmetry.space_group_name_H-M   'P 1'
#
loop_
_entity.id
_entity.type
_entity.pdbx_description
1 polymer ?
#
loop_
_entity_poly.entity_id
_entity_poly.type
_entity_poly.pdbx_seq_one_letter_code
_entity_poly.pdbx_strand_id
1 'polypeptide(L)'
;MSHPSSGAANAHGSVKSYVTGLVLSLILTIIPFAVVMSGALSVLTTVIVVAVTAVLQILVQLVMFMHMNTKADEGWNLMSFVFTLTILVLVVGGSLWIMQHLHLNMMIG
;
A
#
# COMPACT_ATOMS: atom_id res chain seq x y z
N MET A 1 48.15 -11.69 -27.40
CA MET A 1 47.81 -10.36 -26.88
C MET A 1 46.85 -10.51 -25.70
N SER A 2 47.27 -10.10 -24.51
CA SER A 2 46.43 -9.96 -23.32
C SER A 2 45.77 -8.58 -23.31
N HIS A 3 44.44 -8.52 -23.32
CA HIS A 3 43.67 -7.29 -23.05
C HIS A 3 42.47 -7.58 -22.13
N PRO A 4 42.06 -6.60 -21.31
CA PRO A 4 41.77 -6.79 -19.90
C PRO A 4 40.28 -6.92 -19.57
N SER A 5 40.03 -7.51 -18.40
CA SER A 5 38.80 -7.46 -17.62
C SER A 5 38.31 -6.02 -17.43
N SER A 6 37.17 -5.68 -18.02
CA SER A 6 36.51 -4.37 -17.88
C SER A 6 34.99 -4.56 -17.85
N GLY A 7 34.35 -4.20 -16.73
CA GLY A 7 32.90 -3.93 -16.72
C GLY A 7 32.05 -4.70 -15.71
N ALA A 8 32.38 -4.61 -14.42
CA ALA A 8 31.34 -4.64 -13.39
C ALA A 8 30.42 -3.43 -13.60
N ALA A 9 29.15 -3.61 -14.03
CA ALA A 9 28.05 -2.63 -13.85
C ALA A 9 26.72 -3.01 -14.56
N ASN A 10 26.18 -4.23 -14.46
CA ASN A 10 24.84 -4.51 -15.03
C ASN A 10 23.99 -5.50 -14.20
N ALA A 11 23.98 -5.35 -12.87
CA ALA A 11 23.10 -6.12 -11.97
C ALA A 11 22.29 -5.23 -10.99
N HIS A 12 22.23 -3.91 -11.21
CA HIS A 12 21.99 -2.93 -10.14
C HIS A 12 20.65 -2.17 -10.21
N GLY A 13 19.62 -2.74 -10.83
CA GLY A 13 18.24 -2.21 -10.77
C GLY A 13 17.36 -2.90 -9.73
N SER A 14 17.58 -4.20 -9.51
CA SER A 14 16.69 -5.02 -8.67
C SER A 14 16.97 -4.80 -7.18
N VAL A 15 18.16 -5.16 -6.68
CA VAL A 15 18.44 -5.19 -5.23
C VAL A 15 18.32 -3.79 -4.58
N LYS A 16 18.84 -2.75 -5.24
CA LYS A 16 18.76 -1.38 -4.72
C LYS A 16 17.30 -0.87 -4.63
N SER A 17 16.46 -1.20 -5.62
CA SER A 17 15.05 -0.82 -5.61
C SER A 17 14.27 -1.56 -4.53
N TYR A 18 14.47 -2.88 -4.40
CA TYR A 18 13.86 -3.68 -3.32
C TYR A 18 14.26 -3.18 -1.93
N VAL A 19 15.54 -2.89 -1.71
CA VAL A 19 16.04 -2.35 -0.43
C VAL A 19 15.45 -0.95 -0.16
N THR A 20 15.32 -0.11 -1.17
CA THR A 20 14.70 1.22 -1.01
C THR A 20 13.21 1.10 -0.65
N GLY A 21 12.48 0.18 -1.29
CA GLY A 21 11.07 -0.08 -0.98
C GLY A 21 10.87 -0.66 0.41
N LEU A 22 11.77 -1.54 0.85
CA LEU A 22 11.78 -2.08 2.21
C LEU A 22 11.98 -0.98 3.25
N VAL A 23 12.95 -0.08 3.06
CA VAL A 23 13.19 1.04 3.98
C VAL A 23 11.99 1.99 4.01
N LEU A 24 11.39 2.31 2.86
CA LEU A 24 10.22 3.19 2.80
C LEU A 24 9.00 2.58 3.53
N SER A 25 8.75 1.29 3.32
CA SER A 25 7.72 0.51 4.01
C SER A 25 7.95 0.46 5.53
N LEU A 26 9.20 0.29 5.95
CA LEU A 26 9.56 0.27 7.37
C LEU A 26 9.31 1.63 8.03
N ILE A 27 9.75 2.73 7.41
CA ILE A 27 9.50 4.09 7.91
C ILE A 27 7.99 4.34 8.02
N LEU A 28 7.24 3.99 6.98
CA LEU A 28 5.80 4.21 6.96
C LEU A 28 5.05 3.36 8.00
N THR A 29 5.61 2.22 8.42
CA THR A 29 5.07 1.41 9.52
C THR A 29 5.44 1.97 10.90
N ILE A 30 6.64 2.55 11.04
CA ILE A 30 7.08 3.14 12.32
C ILE A 30 6.23 4.36 12.68
N ILE A 31 5.81 5.18 11.70
CA ILE A 31 4.98 6.37 11.93
C ILE A 31 3.67 6.07 12.70
N PRO A 32 2.76 5.19 12.21
CA PRO A 32 1.53 4.88 12.92
C PRO A 32 1.79 4.22 14.28
N PHE A 33 2.81 3.36 14.40
CA PHE A 33 3.19 2.77 15.68
C PHE A 33 3.64 3.81 16.69
N ALA A 34 4.51 4.74 16.30
CA ALA A 34 4.97 5.82 17.16
C ALA A 34 3.81 6.73 17.58
N VAL A 35 2.91 7.06 16.65
CA VAL A 35 1.72 7.88 16.92
C VAL A 35 0.80 7.19 17.94
N VAL A 36 0.49 5.91 17.74
CA VAL A 36 -0.37 5.14 18.66
C VAL A 36 0.30 4.94 20.03
N MET A 37 1.60 4.65 20.07
CA MET A 37 2.35 4.45 21.32
C MET A 37 2.53 5.74 22.12
N SER A 38 2.67 6.89 21.44
CA SER A 38 2.81 8.17 22.12
C SER A 38 1.53 8.57 22.88
N GLY A 39 0.37 8.09 22.44
CA GLY A 39 -0.93 8.43 23.02
C GLY A 39 -1.24 9.94 23.07
N ALA A 40 -0.42 10.78 22.42
CA ALA A 40 -0.44 12.23 22.60
C ALA A 40 -1.53 12.93 21.76
N LEU A 41 -2.14 12.20 20.82
CA LEU A 41 -3.15 12.73 19.90
C LEU A 41 -4.55 12.24 20.27
N SER A 42 -5.56 13.01 19.87
CA SER A 42 -6.96 12.58 20.01
C SER A 42 -7.19 11.25 19.27
N VAL A 43 -8.16 10.47 19.74
CA VAL A 43 -8.53 9.17 19.12
C VAL A 43 -8.85 9.36 17.63
N LEU A 44 -9.60 10.41 17.29
CA LEU A 44 -9.96 10.72 15.90
C LEU A 44 -8.72 11.01 15.04
N THR A 45 -7.80 11.84 15.54
CA THR A 45 -6.56 12.16 14.82
C THR A 45 -5.70 10.92 14.63
N THR A 46 -5.59 10.07 15.65
CA THR A 46 -4.82 8.82 15.60
C THR A 46 -5.39 7.88 14.54
N VAL A 47 -6.72 7.69 14.50
CA VAL A 47 -7.40 6.85 13.51
C VAL A 47 -7.16 7.37 12.08
N ILE A 48 -7.25 8.69 11.87
CA ILE A 48 -7.00 9.28 10.54
C ILE A 48 -5.56 9.02 10.09
N VAL A 49 -4.57 9.25 10.97
CA VAL A 49 -3.16 9.01 10.64
C VAL A 49 -2.90 7.54 10.30
N VAL A 50 -3.46 6.61 11.09
CA VAL A 50 -3.33 5.17 10.84
C VAL A 50 -4.00 4.79 9.51
N ALA A 51 -5.19 5.33 9.21
CA ALA A 51 -5.88 5.06 7.96
C ALA A 51 -5.09 5.56 6.73
N VAL A 52 -4.55 6.78 6.79
CA VAL A 52 -3.74 7.35 5.70
C VAL A 52 -2.45 6.55 5.51
N THR A 53 -1.74 6.23 6.59
CA THR A 53 -0.51 5.44 6.51
C THR A 53 -0.78 4.01 6.01
N ALA A 54 -1.91 3.40 6.35
CA ALA A 54 -2.32 2.10 5.80
C ALA A 54 -2.56 2.15 4.29
N VAL A 55 -3.24 3.18 3.78
CA VAL A 55 -3.44 3.35 2.33
C VAL A 55 -2.10 3.56 1.61
N LEU A 56 -1.23 4.42 2.14
CA LEU A 56 0.11 4.64 1.60
C LEU A 56 0.94 3.34 1.60
N GLN A 57 0.77 2.50 2.63
CA GLN A 57 1.50 1.24 2.76
C GLN A 57 1.10 0.24 1.68
N ILE A 58 -0.21 0.17 1.37
CA ILE A 58 -0.72 -0.62 0.24
C ILE A 58 -0.08 -0.13 -1.06
N LEU A 59 -0.02 1.18 -1.30
CA LEU A 59 0.60 1.74 -2.51
C LEU A 59 2.10 1.40 -2.62
N VAL A 60 2.86 1.54 -1.54
CA VAL A 60 4.30 1.19 -1.52
C VAL A 60 4.48 -0.30 -1.84
N GLN A 61 3.65 -1.18 -1.28
CA GLN A 61 3.72 -2.62 -1.55
C GLN A 61 3.44 -2.94 -3.03
N LEU A 62 2.42 -2.30 -3.62
CA LEU A 62 2.04 -2.50 -5.01
C LEU A 62 3.09 -1.99 -5.99
N VAL A 63 3.70 -0.84 -5.71
CA VAL A 63 4.70 -0.23 -6.60
C VAL A 63 6.07 -0.89 -6.45
N MET A 64 6.56 -1.09 -5.21
CA MET A 64 7.94 -1.50 -4.96
C MET A 64 8.12 -3.02 -4.94
N PHE A 65 7.15 -3.78 -4.39
CA PHE A 65 7.27 -5.25 -4.26
C PHE A 65 6.55 -6.01 -5.37
N MET A 66 5.30 -5.62 -5.66
CA MET A 66 4.53 -6.23 -6.75
C MET A 66 4.99 -5.75 -8.13
N HIS A 67 5.99 -4.86 -8.18
CA HIS A 67 6.66 -4.31 -9.36
C HIS A 67 5.70 -4.21 -10.55
N MET A 68 4.55 -3.56 -10.33
CA MET A 68 3.46 -3.54 -11.29
C MET A 68 3.99 -2.84 -12.53
N ASN A 69 4.42 -3.64 -13.49
CA ASN A 69 5.25 -3.17 -14.58
C ASN A 69 4.34 -2.41 -15.53
N THR A 70 4.32 -1.09 -15.39
CA THR A 70 3.59 -0.16 -16.27
C THR A 70 4.01 -0.29 -17.74
N LYS A 71 5.03 -1.10 -18.05
CA LYS A 71 5.55 -1.37 -19.40
C LYS A 71 5.27 -2.79 -19.91
N ALA A 72 4.80 -3.73 -19.08
CA ALA A 72 4.71 -5.15 -19.49
C ALA A 72 3.48 -5.50 -20.33
N ASP A 73 2.41 -4.71 -20.33
CA ASP A 73 1.16 -5.06 -21.05
C ASP A 73 0.24 -3.85 -21.31
N GLU A 74 0.79 -2.72 -21.78
CA GLU A 74 -0.04 -1.65 -22.38
C GLU A 74 -1.18 -1.11 -21.47
N GLY A 75 -0.97 -1.10 -20.14
CA GLY A 75 -1.96 -0.59 -19.17
C GLY A 75 -3.08 -1.55 -18.77
N TRP A 76 -3.15 -2.76 -19.33
CA TRP A 76 -4.18 -3.74 -18.96
C TRP A 76 -4.09 -4.20 -17.50
N ASN A 77 -2.88 -4.39 -16.98
CA ASN A 77 -2.69 -4.77 -15.57
C ASN A 77 -3.15 -3.65 -14.61
N LEU A 78 -2.93 -2.38 -14.96
CA LEU A 78 -3.42 -1.25 -14.18
C LEU A 78 -4.96 -1.17 -14.22
N MET A 79 -5.57 -1.40 -15.39
CA MET A 79 -7.02 -1.46 -15.56
C MET A 79 -7.64 -2.57 -14.71
N SER A 80 -7.10 -3.79 -14.77
CA SER A 80 -7.56 -4.90 -13.93
C SER A 80 -7.39 -4.60 -12.44
N PHE A 81 -6.26 -3.99 -12.05
CA PHE A 81 -6.02 -3.61 -10.66
C PHE A 81 -7.04 -2.58 -10.14
N VAL A 82 -7.28 -1.50 -10.89
CA VAL A 82 -8.26 -0.47 -10.52
C VAL A 82 -9.67 -1.04 -10.48
N PHE A 83 -10.00 -1.96 -11.38
CA PHE A 83 -11.28 -2.68 -11.37
C PHE A 83 -11.44 -3.52 -10.09
N THR A 84 -10.43 -4.31 -9.72
CA THR A 84 -10.44 -5.08 -8.47
C THR A 84 -10.54 -4.17 -7.25
N LEU A 85 -9.81 -3.05 -7.23
CA LEU A 85 -9.87 -2.08 -6.13
C LEU A 85 -11.27 -1.44 -6.01
N THR A 86 -11.90 -1.14 -7.15
CA THR A 86 -13.27 -0.58 -7.19
C THR A 86 -14.27 -1.59 -6.62
N ILE A 87 -14.19 -2.86 -7.03
CA ILE A 87 -15.02 -3.93 -6.47
C ILE A 87 -14.77 -4.07 -4.97
N LEU A 88 -13.51 -4.07 -4.53
CA LEU A 88 -13.15 -4.17 -3.12
C LEU A 88 -13.82 -3.05 -2.29
N VAL A 89 -13.73 -1.79 -2.75
CA VAL A 89 -14.35 -0.64 -2.08
C VAL A 89 -15.87 -0.78 -2.06
N LEU A 90 -16.47 -1.22 -3.16
CA LEU A 90 -17.94 -1.40 -3.25
C LEU A 90 -18.41 -2.52 -2.30
N VAL A 91 -17.72 -3.65 -2.28
CA VAL A 91 -18.07 -4.78 -1.40
C VAL A 91 -17.85 -4.42 0.06
N VAL A 92 -16.69 -3.88 0.44
CA VAL A 92 -16.39 -3.55 1.84
C VAL A 92 -17.26 -2.38 2.31
N GLY A 93 -17.31 -1.30 1.54
CA GLY A 93 -18.11 -0.12 1.86
C GLY A 93 -19.60 -0.42 1.87
N GLY A 94 -20.09 -1.16 0.88
CA GLY A 94 -21.47 -1.64 0.81
C GLY A 94 -21.81 -2.58 1.97
N SER A 95 -20.92 -3.50 2.33
CA SER A 95 -21.13 -4.42 3.46
C SER A 95 -21.22 -3.67 4.79
N LEU A 96 -20.30 -2.73 5.04
CA LEU A 96 -20.33 -1.89 6.24
C LEU A 96 -21.60 -1.02 6.29
N TRP A 97 -22.00 -0.45 5.16
CA TRP A 97 -23.24 0.32 5.06
C TRP A 97 -24.48 -0.54 5.36
N ILE A 98 -24.60 -1.70 4.72
CA ILE A 98 -25.74 -2.61 4.90
C ILE A 98 -25.82 -3.07 6.35
N MET A 99 -24.70 -3.48 6.95
CA MET A 99 -24.66 -3.90 8.35
C MET A 99 -25.07 -2.78 9.30
N GLN A 100 -24.59 -1.55 9.07
CA GLN A 100 -24.97 -0.40 9.89
C GLN A 100 -26.47 -0.05 9.72
N HIS A 101 -26.98 -0.09 8.49
CA HIS A 101 -28.38 0.18 8.20
C HIS A 101 -29.31 -0.87 8.82
N LEU A 102 -28.96 -2.16 8.71
CA LEU A 102 -29.70 -3.25 9.34
C LEU A 102 -29.65 -3.16 10.87
N HIS A 103 -28.49 -2.85 11.45
CA HIS A 103 -28.33 -2.66 12.89
C HIS A 103 -29.23 -1.54 13.42
N LEU A 104 -29.24 -0.38 12.73
CA LEU A 104 -30.13 0.74 13.09
C LEU A 104 -31.61 0.35 12.98
N ASN A 105 -32.01 -0.37 11.92
CA ASN A 105 -33.40 -0.79 11.74
C ASN A 105 -33.84 -1.88 12.72
N MET A 106 -32.93 -2.74 13.21
CA MET A 106 -33.24 -3.79 14.18
C MET A 106 -33.19 -3.32 15.64
N MET A 107 -32.44 -2.25 15.96
CA MET A 107 -32.44 -1.68 17.32
C MET A 107 -33.52 -0.61 17.56
N ILE A 108 -34.15 -0.09 16.50
CA ILE A 108 -35.26 0.88 16.57
C ILE A 108 -36.64 0.19 16.61
N GLY A 109 -36.69 -1.15 16.48
CA GLY A 109 -37.91 -1.96 16.60
C GLY A 109 -38.19 -2.45 18.01
#